data_AF-A0A317J4D3-F1
#
_entry.id   AF-A0A317J4D3-F1
#
_cell.length_a   1.000
_cell.length_b   1.000
_cell.length_c   1.000
_cell.angle_alpha   90.00
_cell.angle_beta   90.00
_cell.angle_gamma   90.00
#
_symmetry.space_group_name_H-M   'P 1'
#
loop_
_entity.id
_entity.type
_entity.pdbx_description
1 polymer ?
#
loop_
_entity_poly.entity_id
_entity_poly.type
_entity_poly.pdbx_seq_one_letter_code
_entity_poly.pdbx_strand_id
1 'polypeptide(L)' 'MLHWKLTLPAVILLGGFLVCSTATYGKPEYTKKEKKACTFCHTAANSKDLNDTGKYYAEHKSLDGYKK' A
#
# COMPACT_ATOMS: atom_id res chain seq x y z
N MET A 1 -7.20 -39.03 6.49
CA MET A 1 -5.76 -38.78 6.70
C MET A 1 -5.14 -37.75 5.74
N LEU A 2 -5.52 -37.70 4.45
CA LEU A 2 -4.91 -36.78 3.47
C LEU A 2 -5.37 -35.31 3.61
N HIS A 3 -6.63 -35.11 3.97
CA HIS A 3 -7.29 -33.79 4.11
C HIS A 3 -6.65 -32.90 5.19
N TRP A 4 -6.31 -33.41 6.38
CA TRP A 4 -5.74 -32.58 7.47
C TRP A 4 -4.33 -32.04 7.16
N LYS A 5 -3.55 -32.83 6.42
CA LYS A 5 -2.20 -32.45 5.98
C LYS A 5 -2.22 -31.38 4.88
N LEU A 6 -3.34 -31.24 4.18
CA LEU A 6 -3.50 -30.26 3.10
C LEU A 6 -4.24 -28.99 3.57
N THR A 7 -5.21 -29.13 4.48
CA THR A 7 -5.99 -28.00 4.99
C THR A 7 -5.15 -27.03 5.81
N LEU A 8 -4.23 -27.53 6.65
CA LEU A 8 -3.38 -26.68 7.48
C LEU A 8 -2.47 -25.75 6.66
N PRO A 9 -1.66 -26.25 5.70
CA PRO A 9 -0.86 -25.38 4.83
C PRO A 9 -1.73 -24.48 3.95
N ALA A 10 -2.89 -24.94 3.47
CA ALA A 10 -3.79 -24.09 2.68
C ALA A 10 -4.32 -22.89 3.47
N VAL A 11 -4.69 -23.08 4.75
CA VAL A 11 -5.15 -22.00 5.63
C VAL A 11 -4.03 -21.00 5.93
N ILE A 12 -2.81 -21.47 6.16
CA ILE A 12 -1.65 -20.60 6.40
C ILE A 12 -1.33 -19.75 5.16
N LEU A 13 -1.40 -20.36 3.96
CA LEU A 13 -1.12 -19.68 2.70
C LEU A 13 -2.21 -18.64 2.36
N LEU A 14 -3.48 -18.97 2.58
CA LEU A 14 -4.60 -18.03 2.45
C LEU A 14 -4.52 -16.88 3.46
N GLY A 15 -4.20 -17.20 4.72
CA GLY A 15 -4.01 -16.20 5.77
C GLY A 15 -2.86 -15.23 5.45
N GLY A 16 -1.72 -15.75 5.00
CA GLY A 16 -0.57 -14.93 4.58
C GLY A 16 -0.89 -14.06 3.36
N PHE A 17 -1.62 -14.59 2.38
CA PHE A 17 -2.01 -13.83 1.19
C PHE A 17 -2.94 -12.65 1.51
N LEU A 18 -3.90 -12.84 2.42
CA LEU A 18 -4.82 -11.78 2.86
C LEU A 18 -4.09 -10.66 3.61
N VAL A 19 -3.10 -10.99 4.44
CA VAL A 19 -2.28 -9.98 5.13
C VAL A 19 -1.46 -9.15 4.12
N CYS A 20 -0.79 -9.81 3.18
CA CYS A 20 0.04 -9.13 2.17
C CYS A 20 -0.75 -8.27 1.18
N SER A 21 -2.00 -8.61 0.86
CA SER A 21 -2.81 -7.87 -0.11
C SER A 21 -3.39 -6.55 0.43
N THR A 22 -3.41 -6.36 1.75
CA THR A 22 -3.79 -5.07 2.37
C THR A 22 -2.65 -4.04 2.37
N ALA A 23 -1.41 -4.48 2.19
CA ALA A 23 -0.21 -3.63 2.18
C ALA A 23 0.05 -2.96 0.80
N THR A 24 -0.97 -2.81 -0.04
CA THR A 24 -0.85 -2.05 -1.29
C THR A 24 -1.17 -0.57 -1.02
N TYR A 25 -0.12 0.18 -0.70
CA TYR A 25 -0.18 1.59 -0.31
C TYR A 25 -0.28 2.58 -1.49
N GLY A 26 -0.38 2.10 -2.73
CA GLY A 26 -0.48 2.93 -3.93
C GLY A 26 -1.73 2.63 -4.73
N LYS A 27 -2.93 2.90 -4.19
CA LYS A 27 -4.15 2.74 -4.98
C LYS A 27 -4.22 3.84 -6.05
N PRO A 28 -4.57 3.52 -7.31
CA PRO A 28 -4.79 4.53 -8.34
C PRO A 28 -5.94 5.49 -8.00
N GLU A 29 -6.77 5.16 -7.00
CA GLU A 29 -7.74 6.11 -6.45
C GLU A 29 -7.08 7.33 -5.78
N TYR A 30 -5.92 7.16 -5.13
CA TYR A 30 -5.22 8.27 -4.45
C TYR A 30 -4.63 9.26 -5.45
N THR A 31 -4.05 8.76 -6.54
CA THR A 31 -3.54 9.62 -7.62
C THR A 31 -4.66 10.35 -8.34
N LYS A 32 -5.85 9.75 -8.48
CA LYS A 32 -7.04 10.40 -9.04
C LYS A 32 -7.62 11.49 -8.13
N LYS A 33 -7.63 11.26 -6.82
CA LYS A 33 -8.13 12.24 -5.83
C LYS A 33 -7.23 13.47 -5.77
N GLU A 34 -5.93 13.24 -5.65
CA GLU A 34 -4.95 14.31 -5.44
C GLU A 34 -4.46 14.96 -6.74
N LYS A 35 -4.60 14.26 -7.89
CA LYS A 35 -4.15 14.71 -9.22
C LYS A 35 -2.68 15.16 -9.24
N LYS A 36 -1.84 14.57 -8.39
CA LYS A 36 -0.40 14.82 -8.34
C LYS A 36 0.39 13.71 -9.03
N ALA A 37 1.54 14.05 -9.59
CA ALA A 37 2.46 13.08 -10.18
C ALA A 37 2.99 12.11 -9.11
N CYS A 38 3.38 10.89 -9.50
CA CYS A 38 3.90 9.89 -8.55
C CYS A 38 5.12 10.40 -7.76
N THR A 39 5.97 11.24 -8.39
CA THR A 39 7.13 11.88 -7.76
C THR A 39 6.77 12.94 -6.70
N PHE A 40 5.49 13.30 -6.59
CA PHE A 40 5.03 14.21 -5.55
C PHE A 40 5.05 13.55 -4.17
N CYS A 41 4.73 12.25 -4.09
CA CYS A 41 4.78 11.47 -2.85
C CYS A 41 5.97 10.50 -2.80
N HIS A 42 6.49 10.06 -3.95
CA HIS A 42 7.63 9.14 -4.05
C HIS A 42 8.92 9.88 -4.41
N THR A 43 10.06 9.40 -3.93
CA THR A 43 11.38 9.97 -4.32
C THR A 43 11.72 9.73 -5.78
N ALA A 44 11.21 8.66 -6.37
CA ALA A 44 11.23 8.40 -7.81
C ALA A 44 9.96 7.68 -8.27
N ALA A 45 9.61 7.81 -9.55
CA ALA A 45 8.51 7.04 -10.12
C ALA A 45 8.78 5.54 -9.98
N ASN A 46 7.77 4.76 -9.58
CA ASN A 46 7.89 3.32 -9.22
C ASN A 46 8.79 2.99 -8.00
N SER A 47 9.29 3.98 -7.26
CA SER A 47 10.02 3.71 -6.01
C SER A 47 9.05 3.34 -4.88
N LYS A 48 9.44 2.42 -3.99
CA LYS A 48 8.73 2.23 -2.70
C LYS A 48 9.03 3.34 -1.69
N ASP A 49 10.05 4.14 -1.97
CA ASP A 49 10.55 5.16 -1.07
C ASP A 49 9.69 6.44 -1.16
N LEU A 50 9.21 6.89 0.00
CA LEU A 50 8.31 8.04 0.16
C LEU A 50 9.12 9.26 0.60
N ASN A 51 8.88 10.39 -0.06
CA ASN A 51 9.41 11.68 0.37
C ASN A 51 8.59 12.24 1.55
N ASP A 52 8.95 13.42 2.06
CA ASP A 52 8.28 14.04 3.21
C ASP A 52 6.77 14.23 2.99
N THR A 53 6.37 14.56 1.76
CA THR A 53 4.96 14.67 1.36
C THR A 53 4.25 13.32 1.39
N GLY A 54 4.92 12.27 0.91
CA GLY A 54 4.40 10.91 0.91
C GLY A 54 4.22 10.36 2.33
N LYS A 55 5.13 10.69 3.24
CA LYS A 55 5.01 10.36 4.67
C LYS A 55 3.84 11.09 5.31
N TYR A 56 3.70 12.39 5.07
CA TYR A 56 2.55 13.16 5.55
C TYR A 56 1.22 12.58 5.04
N TYR A 57 1.14 12.22 3.75
CA TYR A 57 -0.06 11.60 3.20
C TYR A 57 -0.36 10.22 3.80
N ALA A 58 0.65 9.43 4.17
CA ALA A 58 0.47 8.13 4.81
C ALA A 58 -0.21 8.27 6.19
N GLU A 59 0.11 9.34 6.93
CA GLU A 59 -0.46 9.64 8.24
C GLU A 59 -1.83 10.32 8.15
N HIS A 60 -1.95 11.33 7.28
CA HIS A 60 -3.14 12.18 7.20
C HIS A 60 -4.18 11.75 6.16
N LYS A 61 -3.83 10.83 5.25
CA LYS A 61 -4.66 10.36 4.12
C LYS A 61 -5.24 11.48 3.24
N SER A 62 -4.64 12.66 3.31
CA SER A 62 -4.95 13.85 2.52
C SER A 62 -3.71 14.70 2.32
N LEU A 63 -3.62 15.41 1.20
CA LEU A 63 -2.62 16.46 0.99
C LEU A 63 -3.15 17.84 1.40
N ASP A 64 -4.40 17.94 1.86
CA ASP A 64 -4.98 19.18 2.39
C ASP A 64 -4.16 19.69 3.57
N GLY A 65 -3.66 20.93 3.44
CA GLY A 65 -2.86 21.59 4.46
C GLY A 65 -1.36 21.31 4.41
N TYR A 66 -0.89 20.40 3.54
CA TYR A 66 0.55 20.20 3.34
C TYR A 66 1.15 21.40 2.58
N LYS A 67 1.81 22.29 3.31
CA LYS A 67 2.66 23.34 2.72
C LYS A 67 4.08 22.80 2.62
N LYS A 68 4.53 22.66 1.38
CA LYS A 68 5.94 22.39 1.06
C LYS A 68 6.81 23.58 1.42
#